data_AF-A0A9P9MIA6-F1
#
_entry.id   AF-A0A9P9MIA6-F1
#
_cell.length_a   1.000
_cell.length_b   1.000
_cell.length_c   1.000
_cell.angle_alpha   90.00
_cell.angle_beta   90.00
_cell.angle_gamma   90.00
#
_symmetry.space_group_name_H-M   'P 1'
#
loop_
_entity.id
_entity.type
_entity.pdbx_description
1 polymer ?
#
loop_
_entity_poly.entity_id
_entity_poly.type
_entity_poly.pdbx_seq_one_letter_code
_entity_poly.pdbx_strand_id
1 'polypeptide(L)'
;MIRNLKMASPCFRRMPTELVENWAQYLECPDLCSFRLVCRQTHAQTLHVVRQRLFTTWKTSLMDSDIEKLEDISSNTHLRNYVKNICIQDDCERMDAQATLTTLYVKQLNRTPHVWPRNDAHFVKENEIGVSSLKTMCIDGRLRPETIKIRDYRIGNASSSTEPASTLATNILDGANLAAVSIKIQRKSQSVVEAAIQLSPQHQGQDVAFSMLESAELCFATASRSFWSEQVLYNAPILENLKISIERPWNEEGDSMFSTGVPVSKLRSIDILMSTLPAHNILMLIANSKQSLTSFSFSLMRLSRGSAWRDLLTRIGSDFPALNFFNLKFLSEEGFRTIQFQELSKEHIERDYGPGLEIFERGPQGNRRVTWVRYTGPSGSSVLDLVARSATRS
;
A
#
# COMPACT_ATOMS: atom_id res chain seq x y z
N MET A 1 4.97 47.59 -55.90
CA MET A 1 6.17 46.92 -56.43
C MET A 1 6.72 46.03 -55.32
N ILE A 2 6.48 44.70 -55.34
CA ILE A 2 7.30 43.66 -56.02
C ILE A 2 8.76 43.74 -55.51
N ARG A 3 9.35 42.81 -54.75
CA ARG A 3 9.50 41.35 -55.01
C ARG A 3 10.03 40.60 -53.76
N ASN A 4 9.34 39.51 -53.41
CA ASN A 4 9.85 38.14 -53.22
C ASN A 4 11.07 37.84 -52.34
N LEU A 5 10.82 37.02 -51.31
CA LEU A 5 11.57 35.78 -51.10
C LEU A 5 10.59 34.61 -50.95
N LYS A 6 10.52 33.83 -52.04
CA LYS A 6 9.92 32.50 -52.12
C LYS A 6 10.88 31.55 -51.41
N MET A 7 10.50 30.91 -50.31
CA MET A 7 11.18 29.68 -49.89
C MET A 7 10.19 28.71 -49.21
N ALA A 8 9.99 27.60 -49.92
CA ALA A 8 9.72 26.26 -49.43
C ALA A 8 8.60 26.08 -48.40
N SER A 9 7.46 25.56 -48.88
CA SER A 9 6.87 24.43 -48.14
C SER A 9 7.84 23.26 -48.24
N PRO A 10 8.17 22.61 -47.11
CA PRO A 10 8.23 21.16 -47.16
C PRO A 10 7.46 20.56 -45.98
N CYS A 11 6.39 19.84 -46.33
CA CYS A 11 5.86 18.71 -45.60
C CYS A 11 5.61 18.91 -44.08
N PHE A 12 4.60 19.71 -43.73
CA PHE A 12 3.92 19.58 -42.45
C PHE A 12 3.21 18.22 -42.41
N ARG A 13 3.92 17.17 -42.00
CA ARG A 13 3.38 15.80 -41.86
C ARG A 13 2.34 15.83 -40.74
N ARG A 14 1.07 15.91 -41.14
CA ARG A 14 -0.06 15.50 -40.30
C ARG A 14 0.18 14.06 -39.83
N MET A 15 -0.18 13.78 -38.59
CA MET A 15 -0.15 12.43 -38.04
C MET A 15 -0.95 11.51 -38.97
N PRO A 16 -0.45 10.31 -39.36
CA PRO A 16 -1.22 9.39 -40.18
C PRO A 16 -2.54 9.11 -39.49
N THR A 17 -3.66 9.37 -40.16
CA THR A 17 -5.01 9.22 -39.59
C THR A 17 -5.21 7.81 -39.04
N GLU A 18 -4.65 6.82 -39.73
CA GLU A 18 -4.64 5.41 -39.33
C GLU A 18 -4.01 5.18 -37.94
N LEU A 19 -2.92 5.89 -37.59
CA LEU A 19 -2.31 5.78 -36.26
C LEU A 19 -3.14 6.48 -35.18
N VAL A 20 -3.78 7.60 -35.52
CA VAL A 20 -4.68 8.32 -34.60
C VAL A 20 -5.91 7.46 -34.32
N GLU A 21 -6.51 6.88 -35.36
CA GLU A 21 -7.69 6.02 -35.24
C GLU A 21 -7.37 4.73 -34.49
N ASN A 22 -6.25 4.09 -34.81
CA ASN A 22 -5.76 2.91 -34.10
C ASN A 22 -5.52 3.19 -32.62
N TRP A 23 -5.00 4.36 -32.22
CA TRP A 23 -4.83 4.65 -30.79
C TRP A 23 -6.09 5.12 -30.10
N ALA A 24 -6.94 5.86 -30.81
CA ALA A 24 -8.22 6.31 -30.29
C ALA A 24 -9.11 5.14 -29.86
N GLN A 25 -8.97 3.97 -30.49
CA GLN A 25 -9.75 2.78 -30.14
C GLN A 25 -9.46 2.25 -28.72
N TYR A 26 -8.29 2.59 -28.16
CA TYR A 26 -7.89 2.17 -26.83
C TYR A 26 -8.36 3.12 -25.72
N LEU A 27 -8.77 4.34 -26.03
CA LEU A 27 -9.08 5.38 -25.04
C LEU A 27 -10.57 5.42 -24.67
N GLU A 28 -10.89 5.79 -23.44
CA GLU A 28 -12.27 6.10 -23.02
C GLU A 28 -12.70 7.49 -23.50
N CYS A 29 -14.01 7.74 -23.62
CA CYS A 29 -14.59 9.00 -24.14
C CYS A 29 -13.93 10.31 -23.62
N PRO A 30 -13.67 10.49 -22.31
CA PRO A 30 -13.02 11.71 -21.81
C PRO A 30 -11.58 11.87 -22.33
N ASP A 31 -10.84 10.76 -22.38
CA ASP A 31 -9.46 10.71 -22.85
C ASP A 31 -9.39 10.80 -24.38
N LEU A 32 -10.42 10.32 -25.08
CA LEU A 32 -10.59 10.40 -26.53
C LEU A 32 -10.80 11.85 -26.99
N CYS A 33 -11.62 12.62 -26.27
CA CYS A 33 -11.78 14.06 -26.50
C CYS A 33 -10.46 14.81 -26.28
N SER A 34 -9.77 14.52 -25.18
CA SER A 34 -8.47 15.10 -24.86
C SER A 34 -7.42 14.73 -25.93
N PHE A 35 -7.40 13.47 -26.36
CA PHE A 35 -6.51 12.96 -27.40
C PHE A 35 -6.78 13.60 -28.76
N ARG A 36 -8.04 13.74 -29.17
CA ARG A 36 -8.41 14.40 -30.44
C ARG A 36 -8.04 15.89 -30.42
N LEU A 37 -8.24 16.58 -29.30
CA LEU A 37 -7.83 17.99 -29.13
C LEU A 37 -6.32 18.14 -29.25
N VAL A 38 -5.57 17.27 -28.58
CA VAL A 38 -4.11 17.28 -28.63
C VAL A 38 -3.61 16.93 -30.03
N CYS A 39 -4.10 15.86 -30.66
CA CYS A 39 -3.68 15.44 -32.01
C CYS A 39 -4.00 16.50 -33.09
N ARG A 40 -5.07 17.29 -32.92
CA ARG A 40 -5.36 18.44 -33.80
C ARG A 40 -4.34 19.57 -33.68
N GLN A 41 -3.67 19.67 -32.53
CA GLN A 41 -2.73 20.75 -32.22
C GLN A 41 -1.25 20.34 -32.34
N THR A 42 -0.92 19.05 -32.47
CA THR A 42 0.46 18.56 -32.32
C THR A 42 1.09 17.98 -33.60
N HIS A 43 2.40 18.21 -33.72
CA HIS A 43 3.29 17.67 -34.75
C HIS A 43 3.83 16.28 -34.38
N ALA A 44 4.44 15.59 -35.34
CA ALA A 44 5.11 14.30 -35.10
C ALA A 44 6.19 14.36 -33.98
N GLN A 45 6.79 15.53 -33.73
CA GLN A 45 7.79 15.73 -32.66
C GLN A 45 7.20 15.72 -31.24
N THR A 46 5.91 15.98 -31.10
CA THR A 46 5.18 15.98 -29.81
C THR A 46 4.50 14.64 -29.50
N LEU A 47 4.53 13.68 -30.43
CA LEU A 47 3.94 12.34 -30.28
C LEU A 47 4.42 11.59 -29.04
N HIS A 48 5.72 11.67 -28.74
CA HIS A 48 6.28 11.03 -27.56
C HIS A 48 5.64 11.57 -26.27
N VAL A 49 5.45 12.88 -26.18
CA VAL A 49 4.85 13.55 -25.01
C VAL A 49 3.37 13.15 -24.86
N VAL A 50 2.63 13.06 -25.96
CA VAL A 50 1.22 12.65 -25.96
C VAL A 50 1.07 11.19 -25.57
N ARG A 51 1.89 10.30 -26.16
CA ARG A 51 1.92 8.87 -25.82
C ARG A 51 2.25 8.65 -24.36
N GLN A 52 3.29 9.33 -23.87
CA GLN A 52 3.65 9.28 -22.47
C GLN A 52 2.47 9.75 -21.62
N ARG A 53 1.88 10.91 -21.89
CA ARG A 53 0.76 11.41 -21.06
C ARG A 53 -0.44 10.46 -21.00
N LEU A 54 -0.79 9.80 -22.10
CA LEU A 54 -2.01 9.00 -22.20
C LEU A 54 -1.82 7.54 -21.80
N PHE A 55 -0.67 6.94 -22.13
CA PHE A 55 -0.41 5.53 -21.88
C PHE A 55 0.44 5.28 -20.63
N THR A 56 0.98 6.33 -19.97
CA THR A 56 1.72 6.17 -18.70
C THR A 56 0.91 5.44 -17.66
N THR A 57 -0.37 5.76 -17.52
CA THR A 57 -1.27 5.12 -16.57
C THR A 57 -2.39 4.43 -17.31
N TRP A 58 -2.40 3.11 -17.29
CA TRP A 58 -3.45 2.28 -17.87
C TRP A 58 -4.44 1.86 -16.79
N LYS A 59 -5.73 2.13 -17.02
CA LYS A 59 -6.81 1.66 -16.16
C LYS A 59 -7.49 0.46 -16.79
N THR A 60 -7.78 -0.57 -16.02
CA THR A 60 -8.40 -1.79 -16.51
C THR A 60 -9.21 -2.47 -15.41
N SER A 61 -10.37 -3.03 -15.77
CA SER A 61 -11.08 -3.98 -14.92
C SER A 61 -10.55 -5.41 -15.04
N LEU A 62 -9.63 -5.68 -15.99
CA LEU A 62 -9.23 -7.02 -16.41
C LEU A 62 -10.39 -7.87 -16.95
N MET A 63 -11.55 -7.29 -17.25
CA MET A 63 -12.70 -8.00 -17.81
C MET A 63 -12.85 -7.73 -19.30
N ASP A 64 -13.28 -8.75 -20.04
CA ASP A 64 -13.72 -8.66 -21.44
C ASP A 64 -12.77 -7.81 -22.31
N SER A 65 -13.32 -6.78 -22.96
CA SER A 65 -12.58 -5.90 -23.85
C SER A 65 -11.50 -5.05 -23.14
N ASP A 66 -11.48 -4.94 -21.81
CA ASP A 66 -10.39 -4.26 -21.11
C ASP A 66 -9.11 -5.11 -21.05
N ILE A 67 -9.23 -6.44 -20.96
CA ILE A 67 -8.06 -7.31 -21.01
C ILE A 67 -7.55 -7.47 -22.46
N GLU A 68 -8.45 -7.58 -23.44
CA GLU A 68 -8.08 -7.62 -24.86
C GLU A 68 -7.28 -6.37 -25.28
N LYS A 69 -7.75 -5.18 -24.89
CA LYS A 69 -7.02 -3.92 -25.13
C LYS A 69 -5.63 -3.91 -24.48
N LEU A 70 -5.51 -4.47 -23.28
CA LEU A 70 -4.23 -4.54 -22.58
C LEU A 70 -3.28 -5.53 -23.27
N GLU A 71 -3.79 -6.67 -23.75
CA GLU A 71 -3.03 -7.63 -24.55
C GLU A 71 -2.52 -7.01 -25.86
N ASP A 72 -3.36 -6.26 -26.57
CA ASP A 72 -2.98 -5.51 -27.77
C ASP A 72 -1.88 -4.49 -27.49
N ILE A 73 -2.03 -3.70 -26.42
CA ILE A 73 -1.03 -2.69 -26.03
C ILE A 73 0.30 -3.35 -25.65
N SER A 74 0.26 -4.47 -24.91
CA SER A 74 1.45 -5.21 -24.51
C SER A 74 2.22 -5.79 -25.71
N SER A 75 1.48 -6.16 -26.76
CA SER A 75 2.05 -6.72 -28.00
C SER A 75 2.55 -5.62 -28.94
N ASN A 76 2.07 -4.39 -28.78
CA ASN A 76 2.49 -3.25 -29.57
C ASN A 76 3.83 -2.68 -29.09
N THR A 77 4.88 -2.89 -29.89
CA THR A 77 6.26 -2.43 -29.60
C THR A 77 6.38 -0.91 -29.42
N HIS A 78 5.44 -0.13 -29.97
CA HIS A 78 5.42 1.33 -29.84
C HIS A 78 4.67 1.84 -28.60
N LEU A 79 3.81 1.03 -27.97
CA LEU A 79 2.98 1.47 -26.85
C LEU A 79 3.40 0.82 -25.53
N ARG A 80 3.80 -0.45 -25.54
CA ARG A 80 4.09 -1.22 -24.31
C ARG A 80 5.09 -0.53 -23.37
N ASN A 81 6.09 0.16 -23.92
CA ASN A 81 7.12 0.84 -23.14
C ASN A 81 6.63 2.09 -22.40
N TYR A 82 5.48 2.64 -22.81
CA TYR A 82 4.87 3.79 -22.15
C TYR A 82 4.00 3.38 -20.97
N VAL A 83 3.55 2.12 -20.87
CA VAL A 83 2.71 1.67 -19.74
C VAL A 83 3.56 1.51 -18.49
N LYS A 84 3.51 2.50 -17.60
CA LYS A 84 4.29 2.52 -16.35
C LYS A 84 3.43 2.21 -15.13
N ASN A 85 2.18 2.63 -15.10
CA ASN A 85 1.28 2.41 -13.98
C ASN A 85 0.08 1.62 -14.48
N ILE A 86 -0.21 0.48 -13.85
CA ILE A 86 -1.40 -0.31 -14.11
C ILE A 86 -2.34 -0.16 -12.92
N CYS A 87 -3.51 0.42 -13.16
CA CYS A 87 -4.57 0.65 -12.19
C CYS A 87 -5.71 -0.33 -12.46
N ILE A 88 -5.82 -1.34 -11.61
CA ILE A 88 -6.81 -2.41 -11.67
C ILE A 88 -7.99 -2.03 -10.77
N GLN A 89 -9.16 -1.79 -11.37
CA GLN A 89 -10.39 -1.45 -10.67
C GLN A 89 -11.60 -1.74 -11.56
N ASP A 90 -12.71 -2.13 -10.96
CA ASP A 90 -13.98 -2.37 -11.65
C ASP A 90 -14.88 -1.12 -11.64
N ASP A 91 -16.03 -1.19 -12.31
CA ASP A 91 -17.00 -0.09 -12.40
C ASP A 91 -17.93 0.00 -11.17
N CYS A 92 -17.67 -0.78 -10.12
CA CYS A 92 -18.55 -0.93 -8.95
C CYS A 92 -18.84 0.41 -8.24
N GLU A 93 -17.81 1.22 -7.99
CA GLU A 93 -17.93 2.56 -7.36
C GLU A 93 -18.78 3.51 -8.21
N ARG A 94 -18.65 3.45 -9.54
CA ARG A 94 -19.43 4.27 -10.48
C ARG A 94 -20.89 3.84 -10.45
N MET A 95 -21.15 2.54 -10.46
CA MET A 95 -22.50 1.99 -10.39
C MET A 95 -23.19 2.35 -9.06
N ASP A 96 -22.49 2.34 -7.93
CA ASP A 96 -23.04 2.72 -6.63
C ASP A 96 -23.36 4.23 -6.53
N ALA A 97 -22.42 5.08 -6.97
CA ALA A 97 -22.64 6.53 -7.06
C ALA A 97 -23.80 6.88 -8.00
N GLN A 98 -23.95 6.13 -9.09
CA GLN A 98 -24.98 6.34 -10.10
C GLN A 98 -26.32 5.71 -9.72
N ALA A 99 -26.34 4.66 -8.88
CA ALA A 99 -27.55 4.13 -8.25
C ALA A 99 -28.14 5.10 -7.20
N THR A 100 -27.30 5.97 -6.61
CA THR A 100 -27.73 7.04 -5.70
C THR A 100 -28.41 8.21 -6.44
N LEU A 101 -28.25 8.32 -7.76
CA LEU A 101 -28.89 9.31 -8.63
C LEU A 101 -30.00 8.64 -9.46
N THR A 102 -31.23 8.73 -8.96
CA THR A 102 -32.50 8.23 -9.53
C THR A 102 -32.53 8.15 -11.07
N THR A 103 -32.70 6.92 -11.58
CA THR A 103 -33.50 6.46 -12.75
C THR A 103 -33.52 7.29 -14.05
N LEU A 104 -32.54 8.16 -14.35
CA LEU A 104 -32.53 8.93 -15.62
C LEU A 104 -31.27 8.78 -16.48
N TYR A 105 -30.23 8.06 -16.01
CA TYR A 105 -28.92 8.03 -16.69
C TYR A 105 -28.42 6.65 -17.12
N VAL A 106 -29.20 5.58 -16.95
CA VAL A 106 -28.86 4.23 -17.45
C VAL A 106 -28.71 4.19 -18.99
N LYS A 107 -29.21 5.22 -19.70
CA LYS A 107 -28.99 5.39 -21.15
C LYS A 107 -27.61 5.94 -21.55
N GLN A 108 -26.75 6.38 -20.62
CA GLN A 108 -25.46 6.99 -20.99
C GLN A 108 -24.26 6.03 -20.98
N LEU A 109 -24.35 4.89 -20.32
CA LEU A 109 -23.35 3.84 -20.46
C LEU A 109 -23.71 3.01 -21.70
N ASN A 110 -23.21 3.42 -22.87
CA ASN A 110 -23.24 2.60 -24.10
C ASN A 110 -22.36 1.32 -23.98
N ARG A 111 -22.04 0.87 -22.76
CA ARG A 111 -21.23 -0.30 -22.45
C ARG A 111 -21.81 -1.00 -21.22
N THR A 112 -21.80 -2.32 -21.23
CA THR A 112 -22.04 -3.15 -20.05
C THR A 112 -21.02 -2.79 -18.96
N PRO A 113 -21.44 -2.47 -17.73
CA PRO A 113 -20.50 -2.14 -16.67
C PRO A 113 -19.66 -3.36 -16.33
N HIS A 114 -18.34 -3.17 -16.25
CA HIS A 114 -17.42 -4.23 -15.87
C HIS A 114 -17.33 -4.29 -14.36
N VAL A 115 -18.25 -5.03 -13.72
CA VAL A 115 -18.26 -5.26 -12.26
C VAL A 115 -17.69 -6.63 -11.97
N TRP A 116 -16.72 -6.73 -11.06
CA TRP A 116 -16.04 -7.99 -10.82
C TRP A 116 -16.99 -9.08 -10.31
N PRO A 117 -16.94 -10.29 -10.90
CA PRO A 117 -17.67 -11.43 -10.38
C PRO A 117 -17.09 -11.84 -9.03
N ARG A 118 -17.96 -12.21 -8.09
CA ARG A 118 -17.56 -12.58 -6.72
C ARG A 118 -18.14 -13.92 -6.31
N ASN A 119 -17.41 -14.63 -5.45
CA ASN A 119 -17.90 -15.84 -4.79
C ASN A 119 -18.75 -15.51 -3.55
N ASP A 120 -19.28 -16.54 -2.90
CA ASP A 120 -20.13 -16.41 -1.70
C ASP A 120 -19.38 -15.78 -0.51
N ALA A 121 -18.06 -16.00 -0.45
CA ALA A 121 -17.18 -15.36 0.52
C ALA A 121 -16.74 -13.95 0.09
N HIS A 122 -17.37 -13.39 -0.95
CA HIS A 122 -17.18 -12.03 -1.44
C HIS A 122 -15.81 -11.72 -2.05
N PHE A 123 -14.99 -12.72 -2.33
CA PHE A 123 -13.74 -12.58 -3.08
C PHE A 123 -14.01 -12.44 -4.56
N VAL A 124 -13.18 -11.66 -5.24
CA VAL A 124 -13.17 -11.59 -6.70
C VAL A 124 -12.79 -12.97 -7.24
N LYS A 125 -13.58 -13.48 -8.17
CA LYS A 125 -13.27 -14.74 -8.85
C LYS A 125 -12.18 -14.49 -9.88
N GLU A 126 -10.93 -14.61 -9.47
CA GLU A 126 -9.75 -14.37 -10.30
C GLU A 126 -9.77 -15.15 -11.63
N ASN A 127 -10.37 -16.35 -11.64
CA ASN A 127 -10.48 -17.22 -12.81
C ASN A 127 -11.43 -16.66 -13.89
N GLU A 128 -12.31 -15.76 -13.50
CA GLU A 128 -13.30 -15.13 -14.38
C GLU A 128 -12.85 -13.74 -14.84
N ILE A 129 -11.62 -13.32 -14.48
CA ILE A 129 -10.99 -12.08 -14.93
C ILE A 129 -9.57 -12.33 -15.47
N GLY A 130 -9.02 -11.40 -16.23
CA GLY A 130 -7.74 -11.50 -16.93
C GLY A 130 -6.47 -11.44 -16.07
N VAL A 131 -6.51 -11.91 -14.81
CA VAL A 131 -5.35 -11.92 -13.90
C VAL A 131 -4.20 -12.76 -14.46
N SER A 132 -4.51 -13.97 -14.95
CA SER A 132 -3.51 -14.87 -15.56
C SER A 132 -2.89 -14.28 -16.83
N SER A 133 -3.68 -13.59 -17.65
CA SER A 133 -3.19 -12.87 -18.83
C SER A 133 -2.21 -11.77 -18.44
N LEU A 134 -2.57 -10.92 -17.46
CA LEU A 134 -1.68 -9.87 -16.97
C LEU A 134 -0.38 -10.43 -16.40
N LYS A 135 -0.47 -11.49 -15.57
CA LYS A 135 0.69 -12.19 -15.04
C LYS A 135 1.60 -12.69 -16.15
N THR A 136 1.03 -13.30 -17.19
CA THR A 136 1.79 -13.79 -18.36
C THR A 136 2.47 -12.64 -19.10
N MET A 137 1.79 -11.51 -19.32
CA MET A 137 2.39 -10.31 -19.93
C MET A 137 3.59 -9.78 -19.15
N CYS A 138 3.56 -9.88 -17.82
CA CYS A 138 4.69 -9.52 -16.94
C CYS A 138 5.83 -10.54 -17.04
N ILE A 139 5.53 -11.84 -16.99
CA ILE A 139 6.50 -12.94 -17.11
C ILE A 139 7.25 -12.85 -18.46
N ASP A 140 6.51 -12.64 -19.55
CA ASP A 140 7.07 -12.49 -20.90
C ASP A 140 7.88 -11.19 -21.06
N GLY A 141 7.85 -10.29 -20.08
CA GLY A 141 8.43 -8.97 -20.15
C GLY A 141 7.79 -8.06 -21.20
N ARG A 142 6.58 -8.39 -21.69
CA ARG A 142 5.79 -7.54 -22.59
C ARG A 142 5.35 -6.27 -21.89
N LEU A 143 5.01 -6.36 -20.61
CA LEU A 143 4.76 -5.23 -19.74
C LEU A 143 5.82 -5.15 -18.66
N ARG A 144 6.30 -3.94 -18.38
CA ARG A 144 7.27 -3.64 -17.32
C ARG A 144 6.78 -2.49 -16.44
N PRO A 145 5.68 -2.68 -15.70
CA PRO A 145 5.07 -1.61 -14.94
C PRO A 145 5.97 -1.20 -13.77
N GLU A 146 6.07 0.10 -13.50
CA GLU A 146 6.73 0.67 -12.34
C GLU A 146 5.80 0.67 -11.11
N THR A 147 4.48 0.66 -11.36
CA THR A 147 3.46 0.54 -10.30
C THR A 147 2.31 -0.36 -10.74
N ILE A 148 1.90 -1.28 -9.87
CA ILE A 148 0.62 -1.99 -9.97
C ILE A 148 -0.25 -1.57 -8.80
N LYS A 149 -1.44 -1.07 -9.09
CA LYS A 149 -2.40 -0.59 -8.10
C LYS A 149 -3.71 -1.31 -8.30
N ILE A 150 -4.21 -1.98 -7.26
CA ILE A 150 -5.51 -2.63 -7.23
C ILE A 150 -6.39 -1.87 -6.26
N ARG A 151 -7.55 -1.43 -6.72
CA ARG A 151 -8.57 -0.76 -5.91
C ARG A 151 -9.82 -1.62 -5.92
N ASP A 152 -10.18 -2.15 -4.76
CA ASP A 152 -11.42 -2.89 -4.57
C ASP A 152 -12.45 -1.99 -3.86
N TYR A 153 -13.57 -1.72 -4.54
CA TYR A 153 -14.72 -1.01 -3.99
C TYR A 153 -15.85 -1.98 -3.63
N ARG A 154 -16.40 -1.82 -2.43
CA ARG A 154 -17.51 -2.60 -1.90
C ARG A 154 -18.78 -1.76 -1.81
N ILE A 155 -19.83 -2.18 -2.50
CA ILE A 155 -21.16 -1.57 -2.42
C ILE A 155 -21.71 -1.67 -1.00
N GLY A 156 -22.25 -0.57 -0.51
CA GLY A 156 -22.87 -0.47 0.82
C GLY A 156 -21.85 -0.35 1.97
N ASN A 157 -22.37 -0.18 3.19
CA ASN A 157 -21.57 -0.07 4.43
C ASN A 157 -20.95 -1.41 4.89
N ALA A 158 -20.82 -2.40 4.01
CA ALA A 158 -20.14 -3.64 4.35
C ALA A 158 -18.66 -3.35 4.56
N SER A 159 -18.13 -3.62 5.75
CA SER A 159 -16.71 -3.41 6.05
C SER A 159 -15.85 -4.17 5.04
N SER A 160 -15.10 -3.44 4.22
CA SER A 160 -14.21 -4.03 3.22
C SER A 160 -13.02 -4.71 3.90
N SER A 161 -13.02 -6.04 3.98
CA SER A 161 -11.84 -6.83 4.34
C SER A 161 -10.70 -6.51 3.37
N THR A 162 -9.46 -6.48 3.84
CA THR A 162 -8.30 -6.27 2.96
C THR A 162 -7.97 -7.48 2.09
N GLU A 163 -8.51 -8.66 2.41
CA GLU A 163 -8.15 -9.91 1.75
C GLU A 163 -8.40 -9.93 0.24
N PRO A 164 -9.54 -9.44 -0.32
CA PRO A 164 -9.77 -9.54 -1.76
C PRO A 164 -8.71 -8.83 -2.63
N ALA A 165 -8.36 -7.59 -2.30
CA ALA A 165 -7.31 -6.85 -3.01
C ALA A 165 -5.92 -7.47 -2.76
N SER A 166 -5.68 -7.95 -1.54
CA SER A 166 -4.46 -8.67 -1.16
C SER A 166 -4.29 -9.96 -1.95
N THR A 167 -5.33 -10.77 -2.12
CA THR A 167 -5.32 -12.02 -2.87
C THR A 167 -5.09 -11.76 -4.36
N LEU A 168 -5.80 -10.79 -4.95
CA LEU A 168 -5.56 -10.40 -6.35
C LEU A 168 -4.11 -9.96 -6.58
N ALA A 169 -3.55 -9.16 -5.66
CA ALA A 169 -2.16 -8.74 -5.73
C ALA A 169 -1.20 -9.94 -5.63
N THR A 170 -1.45 -10.90 -4.72
CA THR A 170 -0.69 -12.15 -4.64
C THR A 170 -0.70 -12.89 -5.97
N ASN A 171 -1.86 -13.09 -6.58
CA ASN A 171 -1.98 -13.88 -7.80
C ASN A 171 -1.24 -13.26 -9.00
N ILE A 172 -1.14 -11.93 -9.03
CA ILE A 172 -0.38 -11.20 -10.04
C ILE A 172 1.12 -11.28 -9.80
N LEU A 173 1.57 -11.22 -8.54
CA LEU A 173 3.00 -11.13 -8.19
C LEU A 173 3.68 -12.49 -8.07
N ASP A 174 2.99 -13.47 -7.50
CA ASP A 174 3.55 -14.78 -7.20
C ASP A 174 4.02 -15.46 -8.49
N GLY A 175 5.31 -15.78 -8.60
CA GLY A 175 5.89 -16.34 -9.82
C GLY A 175 5.98 -15.40 -11.03
N ALA A 176 5.61 -14.12 -10.92
CA ALA A 176 5.72 -13.15 -12.03
C ALA A 176 7.11 -12.50 -12.16
N ASN A 177 8.03 -12.81 -11.25
CA ASN A 177 9.39 -12.28 -11.22
C ASN A 177 9.45 -10.73 -11.26
N LEU A 178 8.54 -10.10 -10.51
CA LEU A 178 8.45 -8.67 -10.37
C LEU A 178 9.25 -8.21 -9.15
N ALA A 179 10.20 -7.30 -9.37
CA ALA A 179 11.08 -6.76 -8.33
C ALA A 179 10.36 -5.70 -7.49
N ALA A 180 9.77 -6.08 -6.35
CA ALA A 180 9.05 -5.16 -5.47
C ALA A 180 10.00 -4.31 -4.62
N VAL A 181 9.73 -2.99 -4.59
CA VAL A 181 10.52 -2.00 -3.81
C VAL A 181 9.71 -1.44 -2.64
N SER A 182 8.41 -1.21 -2.84
CA SER A 182 7.50 -0.79 -1.78
C SER A 182 6.13 -1.42 -1.96
N ILE A 183 5.50 -1.82 -0.86
CA ILE A 183 4.15 -2.41 -0.84
C ILE A 183 3.27 -1.66 0.14
N LYS A 184 2.03 -1.37 -0.25
CA LYS A 184 1.01 -0.79 0.62
C LYS A 184 -0.32 -1.50 0.41
N ILE A 185 -0.80 -2.23 1.41
CA ILE A 185 -2.12 -2.86 1.45
C ILE A 185 -2.88 -2.22 2.60
N GLN A 186 -3.88 -1.41 2.28
CA GLN A 186 -4.57 -0.60 3.28
C GLN A 186 -6.04 -0.40 2.96
N ARG A 187 -6.82 -0.21 4.01
CA ARG A 187 -8.19 0.30 3.92
C ARG A 187 -8.14 1.84 3.78
N LYS A 188 -8.62 2.37 2.66
CA LYS A 188 -8.71 3.82 2.40
C LYS A 188 -9.97 4.45 2.98
N SER A 189 -11.07 3.70 2.99
CA SER A 189 -12.34 4.07 3.59
C SER A 189 -13.09 2.80 4.00
N GLN A 190 -14.27 2.89 4.61
CA GLN A 190 -15.06 1.71 4.97
C GLN A 190 -15.36 0.78 3.78
N SER A 191 -15.49 1.36 2.58
CA SER A 191 -15.88 0.65 1.35
C SER A 191 -14.72 0.45 0.36
N VAL A 192 -13.52 0.95 0.67
CA VAL A 192 -12.39 0.93 -0.27
C VAL A 192 -11.15 0.32 0.35
N VAL A 193 -10.66 -0.72 -0.31
CA VAL A 193 -9.34 -1.30 -0.06
C VAL A 193 -8.45 -1.06 -1.26
N GLU A 194 -7.18 -0.79 -0.98
CA GLU A 194 -6.17 -0.53 -1.99
C GLU A 194 -4.92 -1.35 -1.71
N ALA A 195 -4.45 -2.09 -2.71
CA ALA A 195 -3.13 -2.67 -2.76
C ALA A 195 -2.31 -1.92 -3.81
N ALA A 196 -1.18 -1.34 -3.42
CA ALA A 196 -0.28 -0.61 -4.30
C ALA A 196 1.13 -1.18 -4.15
N ILE A 197 1.71 -1.60 -5.27
CA ILE A 197 3.03 -2.19 -5.35
C ILE A 197 3.87 -1.35 -6.29
N GLN A 198 4.97 -0.82 -5.76
CA GLN A 198 6.00 -0.15 -6.54
C GLN A 198 7.07 -1.16 -6.91
N LEU A 199 7.45 -1.15 -8.17
CA LEU A 199 8.33 -2.13 -8.78
C LEU A 199 9.59 -1.42 -9.31
N SER A 200 10.74 -2.08 -9.21
CA SER A 200 11.98 -1.59 -9.80
C SER A 200 11.98 -1.88 -11.30
N PRO A 201 11.98 -0.86 -12.19
CA PRO A 201 11.98 -1.11 -13.64
C PRO A 201 13.27 -1.77 -14.12
N GLN A 202 14.37 -1.57 -13.39
CA GLN A 202 15.71 -2.04 -13.74
C GLN A 202 15.92 -3.53 -13.41
N HIS A 203 15.22 -4.04 -12.40
CA HIS A 203 15.45 -5.39 -11.86
C HIS A 203 14.33 -6.39 -12.19
N GLN A 204 13.35 -6.01 -13.02
CA GLN A 204 12.27 -6.93 -13.42
C GLN A 204 12.81 -8.10 -14.24
N GLY A 205 12.38 -9.31 -13.91
CA GLY A 205 12.83 -10.54 -14.58
C GLY A 205 14.19 -11.06 -14.09
N GLN A 206 14.79 -10.49 -13.04
CA GLN A 206 16.11 -10.90 -12.51
C GLN A 206 16.04 -11.93 -11.37
N ASP A 207 14.86 -12.46 -11.07
CA ASP A 207 14.58 -13.39 -9.96
C ASP A 207 14.90 -12.80 -8.57
N VAL A 208 14.75 -11.48 -8.47
CA VAL A 208 15.00 -10.73 -7.23
C VAL A 208 13.74 -10.59 -6.37
N ALA A 209 12.54 -10.80 -6.92
CA ALA A 209 11.25 -10.75 -6.22
C ALA A 209 11.17 -9.66 -5.12
N PHE A 210 11.18 -10.03 -3.84
CA PHE A 210 11.08 -9.13 -2.68
C PHE A 210 12.44 -8.73 -2.08
N SER A 211 13.56 -9.18 -2.67
CA SER A 211 14.90 -8.86 -2.16
C SER A 211 15.25 -7.37 -2.25
N MET A 212 14.52 -6.62 -3.08
CA MET A 212 14.63 -5.17 -3.26
C MET A 212 13.63 -4.38 -2.41
N LEU A 213 12.85 -5.05 -1.54
CA LEU A 213 11.79 -4.40 -0.78
C LEU A 213 12.37 -3.60 0.38
N GLU A 214 12.21 -2.27 0.34
CA GLU A 214 12.72 -1.33 1.35
C GLU A 214 11.63 -0.90 2.36
N SER A 215 10.36 -0.92 1.94
CA SER A 215 9.24 -0.45 2.74
C SER A 215 7.95 -1.25 2.53
N ALA A 216 7.25 -1.57 3.61
CA ALA A 216 5.98 -2.28 3.58
C ALA A 216 4.97 -1.70 4.57
N GLU A 217 3.75 -1.45 4.11
CA GLU A 217 2.57 -1.13 4.93
C GLU A 217 1.50 -2.19 4.67
N LEU A 218 1.21 -3.03 5.66
CA LEU A 218 0.35 -4.19 5.52
C LEU A 218 -0.79 -4.14 6.54
N CYS A 219 -2.02 -4.09 6.04
CA CYS A 219 -3.21 -4.31 6.83
C CYS A 219 -3.72 -5.74 6.58
N PHE A 220 -3.47 -6.64 7.53
CA PHE A 220 -3.95 -8.02 7.49
C PHE A 220 -5.37 -8.10 8.02
N ALA A 221 -6.22 -8.90 7.38
CA ALA A 221 -7.55 -9.17 7.94
C ALA A 221 -7.49 -10.09 9.16
N THR A 222 -6.54 -11.03 9.17
CA THR A 222 -6.34 -12.02 10.24
C THR A 222 -4.87 -12.13 10.64
N ALA A 223 -4.66 -12.76 11.78
CA ALA A 223 -3.35 -13.04 12.38
C ALA A 223 -2.60 -14.24 11.77
N SER A 224 -3.15 -14.84 10.71
CA SER A 224 -2.67 -16.11 10.16
C SER A 224 -1.54 -15.90 9.15
N ARG A 225 -0.77 -16.97 8.90
CA ARG A 225 0.26 -16.97 7.86
C ARG A 225 -0.39 -16.71 6.50
N SER A 226 0.22 -15.82 5.73
CA SER A 226 -0.17 -15.45 4.38
C SER A 226 1.06 -15.31 3.49
N PHE A 227 0.83 -15.26 2.17
CA PHE A 227 1.85 -14.90 1.20
C PHE A 227 2.62 -13.63 1.63
N TRP A 228 1.90 -12.58 2.04
CA TRP A 228 2.52 -11.30 2.42
C TRP A 228 3.37 -11.39 3.69
N SER A 229 2.90 -12.08 4.73
CA SER A 229 3.71 -12.26 5.95
C SER A 229 4.97 -13.07 5.65
N GLU A 230 4.89 -14.05 4.75
CA GLU A 230 6.05 -14.86 4.37
C GLU A 230 7.06 -14.04 3.56
N GLN A 231 6.61 -13.41 2.48
CA GLN A 231 7.48 -12.66 1.58
C GLN A 231 8.11 -11.44 2.27
N VAL A 232 7.33 -10.66 3.01
CA VAL A 232 7.81 -9.40 3.61
C VAL A 232 8.67 -9.66 4.85
N LEU A 233 8.37 -10.67 5.67
CA LEU A 233 9.15 -10.90 6.90
C LEU A 233 10.38 -11.76 6.67
N TYR A 234 10.34 -12.71 5.73
CA TYR A 234 11.40 -13.71 5.56
C TYR A 234 12.17 -13.60 4.24
N ASN A 235 11.61 -12.95 3.20
CA ASN A 235 12.24 -12.83 1.88
C ASN A 235 12.60 -11.39 1.48
N ALA A 236 12.56 -10.45 2.43
CA ALA A 236 12.91 -9.04 2.23
C ALA A 236 14.10 -8.62 3.13
N PRO A 237 15.35 -8.95 2.78
CA PRO A 237 16.53 -8.71 3.62
C PRO A 237 16.89 -7.24 3.78
N ILE A 238 16.54 -6.38 2.82
CA ILE A 238 16.84 -4.93 2.88
C ILE A 238 15.67 -4.09 3.42
N LEU A 239 14.60 -4.73 3.92
CA LEU A 239 13.45 -4.02 4.46
C LEU A 239 13.87 -3.14 5.64
N GLU A 240 13.63 -1.84 5.52
CA GLU A 240 13.97 -0.85 6.55
C GLU A 240 12.73 -0.35 7.29
N ASN A 241 11.58 -0.26 6.62
CA ASN A 241 10.36 0.35 7.18
C ASN A 241 9.20 -0.62 7.12
N LEU A 242 8.62 -0.95 8.28
CA LEU A 242 7.51 -1.88 8.36
C LEU A 242 6.36 -1.30 9.15
N LYS A 243 5.18 -1.23 8.54
CA LYS A 243 3.93 -0.88 9.20
C LYS A 243 2.93 -2.03 9.11
N ILE A 244 2.38 -2.44 10.25
CA ILE A 244 1.46 -3.57 10.35
C ILE A 244 0.19 -3.14 11.08
N SER A 245 -0.96 -3.54 10.55
CA SER A 245 -2.23 -3.56 11.29
C SER A 245 -2.97 -4.86 11.06
N ILE A 246 -3.70 -5.34 12.08
CA ILE A 246 -4.44 -6.60 12.01
C ILE A 246 -5.90 -6.35 12.41
N GLU A 247 -6.82 -6.44 11.45
CA GLU A 247 -8.22 -6.05 11.65
C GLU A 247 -8.95 -6.91 12.69
N ARG A 248 -8.70 -8.23 12.65
CA ARG A 248 -9.25 -9.18 13.62
C ARG A 248 -8.21 -9.51 14.69
N PRO A 249 -8.62 -9.62 15.96
CA PRO A 249 -7.70 -10.03 17.02
C PRO A 249 -7.14 -11.43 16.74
N TRP A 250 -5.98 -11.72 17.32
CA TRP A 250 -5.44 -13.08 17.37
C TRP A 250 -6.44 -14.00 18.09
N ASN A 251 -6.89 -15.06 17.41
CA ASN A 251 -7.69 -16.10 18.05
C ASN A 251 -6.77 -17.05 18.83
N GLU A 252 -7.30 -17.65 19.90
CA GLU A 252 -6.54 -18.55 20.80
C GLU A 252 -6.07 -19.84 20.09
N GLU A 253 -6.79 -20.25 19.03
CA GLU A 253 -6.54 -21.49 18.29
C GLU A 253 -5.95 -21.20 16.90
N GLY A 254 -4.70 -21.64 16.70
CA GLY A 254 -4.19 -22.07 15.39
C GLY A 254 -4.01 -21.01 14.31
N ASP A 255 -2.94 -20.22 14.40
CA ASP A 255 -1.90 -20.06 13.36
C ASP A 255 -1.14 -18.76 13.61
N SER A 256 0.19 -18.89 13.74
CA SER A 256 1.06 -17.73 13.85
C SER A 256 1.36 -17.19 12.46
N MET A 257 1.23 -15.88 12.24
CA MET A 257 1.78 -15.23 11.04
C MET A 257 3.31 -15.40 10.89
N PHE A 258 3.97 -15.82 11.97
CA PHE A 258 5.41 -16.07 12.00
C PHE A 258 5.72 -17.52 11.65
N SER A 259 6.57 -17.72 10.64
CA SER A 259 7.21 -19.00 10.34
C SER A 259 8.16 -19.43 11.46
N THR A 260 8.57 -20.70 11.44
CA THR A 260 9.65 -21.23 12.27
C THR A 260 10.99 -20.64 11.81
N GLY A 261 11.28 -19.39 12.18
CA GLY A 261 12.48 -18.67 11.77
C GLY A 261 12.46 -17.24 12.29
N VAL A 262 13.62 -16.57 12.26
CA VAL A 262 13.72 -15.16 12.60
C VAL A 262 13.61 -14.33 11.31
N PRO A 263 12.81 -13.26 11.28
CA PRO A 263 12.75 -12.33 10.15
C PRO A 263 14.16 -11.87 9.74
N VAL A 264 14.43 -11.79 8.44
CA VAL A 264 15.79 -11.54 7.92
C VAL A 264 16.20 -10.06 7.97
N SER A 265 15.23 -9.16 8.13
CA SER A 265 15.42 -7.72 7.94
C SER A 265 16.05 -7.01 9.13
N LYS A 266 16.75 -5.92 8.83
CA LYS A 266 17.34 -4.98 9.81
C LYS A 266 16.56 -3.67 9.76
N LEU A 267 15.40 -3.66 10.40
CA LEU A 267 14.47 -2.53 10.38
C LEU A 267 15.11 -1.27 10.98
N ARG A 268 14.80 -0.12 10.38
CA ARG A 268 15.00 1.22 10.93
C ARG A 268 13.77 1.73 11.66
N SER A 269 12.58 1.35 11.17
CA SER A 269 11.29 1.79 11.70
C SER A 269 10.27 0.66 11.72
N ILE A 270 9.52 0.56 12.81
CA ILE A 270 8.36 -0.32 12.93
C ILE A 270 7.14 0.42 13.50
N ASP A 271 5.99 0.35 12.81
CA ASP A 271 4.71 0.89 13.28
C ASP A 271 3.69 -0.24 13.36
N ILE A 272 3.12 -0.48 14.54
CA ILE A 272 2.08 -1.47 14.74
C ILE A 272 0.82 -0.77 15.26
N LEU A 273 -0.25 -0.91 14.50
CA LEU A 273 -1.51 -0.21 14.70
C LEU A 273 -2.66 -1.21 14.88
N MET A 274 -3.62 -0.91 15.75
CA MET A 274 -4.91 -1.61 15.84
C MET A 274 -4.76 -3.13 15.85
N SER A 275 -3.87 -3.66 16.70
CA SER A 275 -3.50 -5.07 16.69
C SER A 275 -3.53 -5.66 18.09
N THR A 276 -3.88 -6.95 18.20
CA THR A 276 -3.74 -7.72 19.44
C THR A 276 -2.62 -8.74 19.26
N LEU A 277 -1.50 -8.61 19.96
CA LEU A 277 -0.30 -9.43 19.76
C LEU A 277 0.36 -9.80 21.09
N PRO A 278 0.89 -11.03 21.26
CA PRO A 278 1.75 -11.32 22.40
C PRO A 278 3.12 -10.64 22.23
N ALA A 279 3.74 -10.22 23.34
CA ALA A 279 5.00 -9.44 23.30
C ALA A 279 6.13 -10.14 22.54
N HIS A 280 6.23 -11.47 22.64
CA HIS A 280 7.27 -12.22 21.91
C HIS A 280 7.20 -12.05 20.38
N ASN A 281 6.02 -11.82 19.80
CA ASN A 281 5.87 -11.63 18.36
C ASN A 281 6.42 -10.27 17.92
N ILE A 282 6.21 -9.25 18.75
CA ILE A 282 6.77 -7.92 18.53
C ILE A 282 8.30 -8.01 18.61
N LEU A 283 8.84 -8.69 19.62
CA LEU A 283 10.28 -8.90 19.76
C LEU A 283 10.87 -9.71 18.60
N MET A 284 10.14 -10.71 18.09
CA MET A 284 10.54 -11.48 16.91
C MET A 284 10.64 -10.59 15.65
N LEU A 285 9.70 -9.67 15.43
CA LEU A 285 9.75 -8.73 14.29
C LEU A 285 11.00 -7.85 14.30
N ILE A 286 11.50 -7.49 15.48
CA ILE A 286 12.63 -6.56 15.64
C ILE A 286 13.93 -7.27 16.04
N ALA A 287 13.95 -8.60 16.11
CA ALA A 287 15.06 -9.37 16.68
C ALA A 287 16.42 -9.06 16.01
N ASN A 288 16.43 -8.91 14.68
CA ASN A 288 17.64 -8.60 13.91
C ASN A 288 17.93 -7.09 13.78
N SER A 289 17.11 -6.25 14.40
CA SER A 289 17.15 -4.79 14.24
C SER A 289 17.85 -4.06 15.40
N LYS A 290 18.59 -4.79 16.25
CA LYS A 290 19.19 -4.26 17.50
C LYS A 290 19.96 -2.95 17.31
N GLN A 291 20.79 -2.88 16.26
CA GLN A 291 21.65 -1.73 15.96
C GLN A 291 21.05 -0.74 14.96
N SER A 292 19.98 -1.13 14.26
CA SER A 292 19.40 -0.35 13.16
C SER A 292 18.10 0.35 13.53
N LEU A 293 17.36 -0.18 14.52
CA LEU A 293 16.05 0.35 14.89
C LEU A 293 16.21 1.72 15.55
N THR A 294 15.73 2.75 14.85
CA THR A 294 15.79 4.15 15.30
C THR A 294 14.44 4.64 15.79
N SER A 295 13.35 4.03 15.32
CA SER A 295 12.00 4.46 15.61
C SER A 295 11.03 3.30 15.76
N PHE A 296 10.06 3.45 16.68
CA PHE A 296 8.87 2.60 16.65
C PHE A 296 7.60 3.35 17.04
N SER A 297 6.44 2.82 16.64
CA SER A 297 5.13 3.34 17.02
C SER A 297 4.20 2.18 17.35
N PHE A 298 3.54 2.27 18.50
CA PHE A 298 2.50 1.35 18.93
C PHE A 298 1.23 2.13 19.21
N SER A 299 0.20 1.89 18.41
CA SER A 299 -1.05 2.64 18.46
C SER A 299 -2.25 1.71 18.51
N LEU A 300 -3.17 1.94 19.45
CA LEU A 300 -4.39 1.13 19.61
C LEU A 300 -4.06 -0.37 19.72
N MET A 301 -2.98 -0.70 20.42
CA MET A 301 -2.50 -2.07 20.53
C MET A 301 -2.95 -2.73 21.84
N ARG A 302 -3.18 -4.04 21.76
CA ARG A 302 -3.40 -4.91 22.93
C ARG A 302 -2.32 -5.97 23.02
N LEU A 303 -1.72 -6.13 24.19
CA LEU A 303 -0.87 -7.29 24.48
C LEU A 303 -1.71 -8.47 24.94
N SER A 304 -1.38 -9.66 24.44
CA SER A 304 -2.05 -10.93 24.76
C SER A 304 -1.11 -11.98 25.37
N ARG A 305 -1.67 -13.11 25.79
CA ARG A 305 -1.02 -14.26 26.42
C ARG A 305 -0.22 -13.87 27.67
N GLY A 306 -0.85 -13.11 28.57
CA GLY A 306 -0.22 -12.65 29.81
C GLY A 306 0.95 -11.65 29.64
N SER A 307 1.19 -11.17 28.41
CA SER A 307 2.25 -10.19 28.15
C SER A 307 1.95 -8.83 28.80
N ALA A 308 2.96 -8.17 29.36
CA ALA A 308 2.84 -6.85 29.96
C ALA A 308 3.61 -5.77 29.19
N TRP A 309 3.02 -4.58 29.06
CA TRP A 309 3.65 -3.46 28.35
C TRP A 309 4.91 -2.99 29.04
N ARG A 310 4.91 -2.96 30.37
CA ARG A 310 6.08 -2.61 31.17
C ARG A 310 7.30 -3.45 30.76
N ASP A 311 7.13 -4.77 30.73
CA ASP A 311 8.23 -5.70 30.43
C ASP A 311 8.70 -5.56 28.98
N LEU A 312 7.76 -5.45 28.03
CA LEU A 312 8.09 -5.25 26.62
C LEU A 312 8.85 -3.93 26.40
N LEU A 313 8.38 -2.82 26.96
CA LEU A 313 8.99 -1.51 26.77
C LEU A 313 10.37 -1.43 27.45
N THR A 314 10.55 -2.01 28.64
CA THR A 314 11.87 -2.13 29.28
C THR A 314 12.83 -2.98 28.44
N ARG A 315 12.33 -4.06 27.84
CA ARG A 315 13.16 -4.87 26.94
C ARG A 315 13.59 -4.08 25.69
N ILE A 316 12.68 -3.31 25.09
CA ILE A 316 13.01 -2.48 23.94
C ILE A 316 13.99 -1.35 24.33
N GLY A 317 13.79 -0.70 25.48
CA GLY A 317 14.69 0.37 25.96
C GLY A 317 16.12 -0.14 26.17
N SER A 318 16.27 -1.34 26.74
CA SER A 318 17.58 -1.94 26.99
C SER A 318 18.27 -2.54 25.76
N ASP A 319 17.52 -3.12 24.82
CA ASP A 319 18.12 -3.81 23.68
C ASP A 319 18.46 -2.89 22.50
N PHE A 320 17.77 -1.76 22.31
CA PHE A 320 17.87 -0.96 21.06
C PHE A 320 18.53 0.41 21.31
N PRO A 321 19.88 0.50 21.33
CA PRO A 321 20.60 1.72 21.69
C PRO A 321 20.48 2.86 20.67
N ALA A 322 20.14 2.57 19.41
CA ALA A 322 20.01 3.56 18.34
C ALA A 322 18.63 4.28 18.35
N LEU A 323 17.75 3.92 19.29
CA LEU A 323 16.40 4.44 19.37
C LEU A 323 16.41 5.95 19.67
N ASN A 324 15.81 6.73 18.79
CA ASN A 324 15.66 8.18 18.93
C ASN A 324 14.20 8.67 18.83
N PHE A 325 13.27 7.77 18.49
CA PHE A 325 11.86 8.09 18.38
C PHE A 325 10.99 6.95 18.90
N PHE A 326 9.98 7.28 19.71
CA PHE A 326 8.89 6.36 19.96
C PHE A 326 7.55 7.08 20.09
N ASN A 327 6.48 6.35 19.77
CA ASN A 327 5.11 6.82 19.90
C ASN A 327 4.23 5.71 20.49
N LEU A 328 3.68 5.94 21.67
CA LEU A 328 2.86 5.00 22.42
C LEU A 328 1.47 5.57 22.61
N LYS A 329 0.45 5.00 21.99
CA LYS A 329 -0.90 5.60 21.96
C LYS A 329 -1.97 4.55 22.21
N PHE A 330 -2.80 4.77 23.24
CA PHE A 330 -3.97 3.92 23.55
C PHE A 330 -3.61 2.42 23.63
N LEU A 331 -2.71 2.09 24.55
CA LEU A 331 -2.25 0.73 24.77
C LEU A 331 -3.16 -0.01 25.77
N SER A 332 -3.30 -1.32 25.61
CA SER A 332 -4.07 -2.16 26.52
C SER A 332 -3.47 -3.56 26.70
N GLU A 333 -3.92 -4.28 27.73
CA GLU A 333 -3.58 -5.69 27.98
C GLU A 333 -4.85 -6.54 28.04
N GLU A 334 -4.69 -7.84 28.29
CA GLU A 334 -5.81 -8.77 28.49
C GLU A 334 -6.79 -8.27 29.56
N GLY A 335 -8.07 -8.56 29.35
CA GLY A 335 -9.15 -8.02 30.17
C GLY A 335 -9.46 -6.54 29.93
N PHE A 336 -9.06 -5.99 28.76
CA PHE A 336 -9.34 -4.60 28.33
C PHE A 336 -8.78 -3.53 29.27
N ARG A 337 -7.73 -3.88 30.03
CA ARG A 337 -7.07 -2.95 30.95
C ARG A 337 -6.25 -1.96 30.14
N THR A 338 -6.64 -0.68 30.19
CA THR A 338 -5.92 0.38 29.49
C THR A 338 -4.63 0.70 30.25
N ILE A 339 -3.54 0.91 29.51
CA ILE A 339 -2.28 1.35 30.09
C ILE A 339 -2.27 2.86 30.24
N GLN A 340 -1.77 3.29 31.39
CA GLN A 340 -1.54 4.68 31.72
C GLN A 340 -0.08 4.87 32.11
N PHE A 341 0.46 6.05 31.85
CA PHE A 341 1.82 6.43 32.25
C PHE A 341 1.73 7.38 33.45
N GLN A 342 1.75 6.83 34.65
CA GLN A 342 1.64 7.62 35.89
C GLN A 342 2.99 8.21 36.27
N GLU A 343 2.99 9.38 36.92
CA GLU A 343 4.22 10.01 37.46
C GLU A 343 5.27 10.40 36.40
N LEU A 344 4.91 10.41 35.12
CA LEU A 344 5.79 10.87 34.05
C LEU A 344 5.87 12.41 34.05
N SER A 345 6.95 12.97 34.55
CA SER A 345 7.19 14.42 34.52
C SER A 345 7.99 14.83 33.29
N LYS A 346 7.37 15.70 32.49
CA LYS A 346 7.99 16.28 31.31
C LYS A 346 9.21 17.13 31.68
N GLU A 347 9.10 17.92 32.74
CA GLU A 347 10.16 18.85 33.17
C GLU A 347 11.43 18.12 33.60
N HIS A 348 11.30 16.98 34.28
CA HIS A 348 12.45 16.15 34.66
C HIS A 348 13.11 15.52 33.44
N ILE A 349 12.32 14.96 32.52
CA ILE A 349 12.86 14.33 31.32
C ILE A 349 13.54 15.37 30.42
N GLU A 350 12.95 16.55 30.24
CA GLU A 350 13.54 17.60 29.41
C GLU A 350 14.84 18.16 30.01
N ARG A 351 14.95 18.20 31.34
CA ARG A 351 16.17 18.61 32.04
C ARG A 351 17.32 17.62 31.82
N ASP A 352 17.03 16.33 31.96
CA ASP A 352 18.07 15.29 32.00
C ASP A 352 18.41 14.73 30.61
N TYR A 353 17.45 14.76 29.67
CA TYR A 353 17.57 14.12 28.36
C TYR A 353 17.29 15.05 27.18
N GLY A 354 17.00 16.33 27.44
CA GLY A 354 16.70 17.34 26.42
C GLY A 354 15.23 17.38 25.99
N PRO A 355 14.84 18.42 25.20
CA PRO A 355 13.46 18.59 24.75
C PRO A 355 13.05 17.45 23.80
N GLY A 356 11.75 17.18 23.74
CA GLY A 356 11.19 16.23 22.77
C GLY A 356 10.12 15.28 23.31
N LEU A 357 9.85 15.31 24.62
CA LEU A 357 8.76 14.55 25.21
C LEU A 357 7.43 15.29 25.03
N GLU A 358 6.47 14.61 24.42
CA GLU A 358 5.08 15.01 24.30
C GLU A 358 4.20 14.05 25.12
N ILE A 359 3.43 14.61 26.05
CA ILE A 359 2.50 13.88 26.92
C ILE A 359 1.09 14.37 26.60
N PHE A 360 0.18 13.42 26.36
CA PHE A 360 -1.22 13.72 26.08
C PHE A 360 -2.12 13.12 27.15
N GLU A 361 -2.71 14.00 27.94
CA GLU A 361 -3.67 13.67 28.99
C GLU A 361 -5.10 13.64 28.46
N ARG A 362 -5.88 12.64 28.87
CA ARG A 362 -7.33 12.58 28.63
C ARG A 362 -8.09 12.32 29.93
N GLY A 363 -9.31 12.86 30.04
CA GLY A 363 -10.21 12.64 31.16
C GLY A 363 -10.59 13.91 31.90
N PRO A 364 -11.53 13.83 32.86
CA PRO A 364 -11.96 14.96 33.67
C PRO A 364 -10.82 15.44 34.58
N GLN A 365 -10.92 16.69 35.04
CA GLN A 365 -9.84 17.43 35.72
C GLN A 365 -9.29 16.73 36.99
N GLY A 366 -10.06 15.84 37.64
CA GLY A 366 -9.64 15.03 38.79
C GLY A 366 -9.22 13.58 38.50
N ASN A 367 -9.27 13.14 37.25
CA ASN A 367 -8.91 11.77 36.82
C ASN A 367 -8.31 11.83 35.40
N ARG A 368 -7.34 12.72 35.20
CA ARG A 368 -6.59 12.81 33.96
C ARG A 368 -5.64 11.61 33.86
N ARG A 369 -5.62 11.01 32.67
CA ARG A 369 -4.89 9.79 32.37
C ARG A 369 -3.96 10.06 31.20
N VAL A 370 -2.67 9.82 31.39
CA VAL A 370 -1.71 9.85 30.30
C VAL A 370 -1.85 8.55 29.52
N THR A 371 -2.48 8.64 28.33
CA THR A 371 -2.74 7.48 27.46
C THR A 371 -1.99 7.55 26.14
N TRP A 372 -1.26 8.65 25.94
CA TRP A 372 -0.40 8.83 24.79
C TRP A 372 0.86 9.58 25.20
N VAL A 373 2.00 8.96 24.90
CA VAL A 373 3.35 9.49 25.11
C VAL A 373 4.11 9.37 23.81
N ARG A 374 4.84 10.42 23.44
CA ARG A 374 5.72 10.44 22.28
C ARG A 374 7.03 11.10 22.66
N TYR A 375 8.13 10.60 22.12
CA TYR A 375 9.45 11.18 22.32
C TYR A 375 10.20 11.25 21.00
N THR A 376 10.95 12.34 20.80
CA THR A 376 11.92 12.51 19.71
C THR A 376 13.19 13.13 20.28
N GLY A 377 14.31 12.41 20.23
CA GLY A 377 15.59 12.90 20.75
C GLY A 377 16.66 11.80 20.82
N PRO A 378 17.93 12.15 21.05
CA PRO A 378 19.05 11.20 20.98
C PRO A 378 19.05 10.15 22.11
N SER A 379 18.29 10.38 23.18
CA SER A 379 18.26 9.52 24.37
C SER A 379 17.02 8.61 24.43
N GLY A 380 16.52 8.18 23.26
CA GLY A 380 15.22 7.49 23.16
C GLY A 380 15.13 6.20 23.97
N SER A 381 16.21 5.41 24.03
CA SER A 381 16.31 4.20 24.86
C SER A 381 16.16 4.51 26.36
N SER A 382 16.94 5.46 26.88
CA SER A 382 16.91 5.87 28.28
C SER A 382 15.56 6.47 28.70
N VAL A 383 14.97 7.30 27.83
CA VAL A 383 13.65 7.89 28.09
C VAL A 383 12.57 6.80 28.04
N LEU A 384 12.68 5.83 27.14
CA LEU A 384 11.75 4.71 27.07
C LEU A 384 11.77 3.86 28.36
N ASP A 385 12.93 3.65 28.97
CA ASP A 385 13.02 2.93 30.25
C ASP A 385 12.27 3.64 31.38
N LEU A 386 12.30 4.98 31.43
CA LEU A 386 11.51 5.77 32.38
C LEU A 386 10.00 5.67 32.08
N VAL A 387 9.64 5.73 30.79
CA VAL A 387 8.26 5.55 30.33
C VAL A 387 7.75 4.12 30.64
N ALA A 388 8.59 3.10 30.54
CA ALA A 388 8.23 1.73 30.88
C ALA A 388 7.91 1.59 32.38
N ARG A 389 8.71 2.21 33.27
CA ARG A 389 8.49 2.17 34.73
C ARG A 389 7.20 2.84 35.17
N SER A 390 6.80 3.90 34.47
CA SER A 390 5.54 4.63 34.70
C SER A 390 4.31 3.90 34.16
N ALA A 391 4.47 2.86 33.34
CA ALA A 391 3.35 2.11 32.79
C ALA A 391 2.61 1.31 33.88
N THR A 392 1.35 1.65 34.11
CA THR A 392 0.45 1.00 35.07
C THR A 392 -0.88 0.62 34.42
N ARG A 393 -1.55 -0.40 34.98
CA ARG A 393 -2.87 -0.85 34.55
C ARG A 393 -3.93 0.02 35.22
N SER A 394 -4.89 0.52 34.45
CA SER A 394 -6.04 1.29 34.95
C SER A 394 -7.12 0.45 35.60
#